data_AF-A0A1G2MKR8-F1
#
_entry.id   AF-A0A1G2MKR8-F1
#
_cell.length_a   1.000
_cell.length_b   1.000
_cell.length_c   1.000
_cell.angle_alpha   90.00
_cell.angle_beta   90.00
_cell.angle_gamma   90.00
#
_symmetry.space_group_name_H-M   'P 1'
#
loop_
_entity.id
_entity.type
_entity.pdbx_description
1 polymer ?
#
loop_
_entity_poly.entity_id
_entity_poly.type
_entity_poly.pdbx_seq_one_letter_code
_entity_poly.pdbx_strand_id
1 'polypeptide(L)'
;MAKNIIVNNQFNIQPSDINIGPDFEHFFDAFGNMETEVSAYYVVRLCQKKGGWFPFSQAEIEEVYQASGHQDGFIFNRLVDPQAVLAKPAEELEKMATHATRCRGMNPIVASISYAMSHGRPETIKLGGGWIVRDTEGRYHVTDEFVVRCFQSSPARSKAGLSTIS
;
A
#
# COMPACT_ATOMS: atom_id res chain seq x y z
N MET A 1 -1.39 -16.20 3.59
CA MET A 1 -1.51 -16.83 2.26
C MET A 1 -0.32 -16.38 1.42
N ALA A 2 0.13 -17.18 0.45
CA ALA A 2 1.15 -16.73 -0.50
C ALA A 2 0.54 -15.66 -1.41
N LYS A 3 1.24 -14.53 -1.58
CA LYS A 3 0.78 -13.43 -2.44
C LYS A 3 1.22 -13.72 -3.86
N ASN A 4 0.27 -13.86 -4.77
CA ASN A 4 0.57 -14.11 -6.17
C ASN A 4 0.41 -12.82 -6.97
N ILE A 5 1.42 -12.50 -7.77
CA ILE A 5 1.33 -11.41 -8.74
C ILE A 5 0.33 -11.83 -9.81
N ILE A 6 -0.59 -10.93 -10.17
CA ILE A 6 -1.50 -11.16 -11.28
C ILE A 6 -0.73 -10.90 -12.58
N VAL A 7 -0.57 -11.94 -13.39
CA VAL A 7 0.12 -11.87 -14.69
C VAL A 7 -0.90 -12.03 -15.81
N ASN A 8 -0.72 -11.26 -16.89
CA ASN A 8 -1.52 -11.36 -18.12
C ASN A 8 -3.04 -11.23 -17.91
N ASN A 9 -3.48 -10.49 -16.88
CA ASN A 9 -4.90 -10.30 -16.56
C ASN A 9 -5.69 -11.59 -16.29
N GLN A 10 -5.01 -12.69 -15.93
CA GLN A 10 -5.61 -14.03 -15.78
C GLN A 10 -6.31 -14.28 -14.43
N PHE A 11 -6.68 -13.22 -13.71
CA PHE A 11 -7.36 -13.34 -12.42
C PHE A 11 -8.89 -13.30 -12.59
N ASN A 12 -9.62 -14.10 -11.81
CA ASN A 12 -11.07 -14.26 -12.01
C ASN A 12 -11.87 -12.99 -11.68
N ILE A 13 -11.37 -12.15 -10.78
CA ILE A 13 -11.97 -10.84 -10.48
C ILE A 13 -11.28 -9.83 -11.38
N GLN A 14 -12.02 -9.16 -12.24
CA GLN A 14 -11.54 -8.10 -13.14
C GLN A 14 -11.73 -6.72 -12.50
N PRO A 15 -11.00 -5.67 -12.93
CA PRO A 15 -11.19 -4.32 -12.39
C PRO A 15 -12.64 -3.84 -12.54
N SER A 16 -13.32 -4.24 -13.62
CA SER A 16 -14.73 -3.92 -13.88
C SER A 16 -15.71 -4.54 -12.88
N ASP A 17 -15.28 -5.57 -12.15
CA ASP A 17 -16.12 -6.22 -11.13
C ASP A 17 -16.09 -5.45 -9.80
N ILE A 18 -15.14 -4.50 -9.64
CA ILE A 18 -15.01 -3.66 -8.45
C ILE A 18 -15.76 -2.35 -8.68
N ASN A 19 -16.80 -2.09 -7.88
CA ASN A 19 -17.62 -0.89 -8.04
C ASN A 19 -16.98 0.32 -7.31
N ILE A 20 -16.61 1.35 -8.07
CA ILE A 20 -16.03 2.61 -7.55
C ILE A 20 -16.78 3.85 -8.08
N GLY A 21 -18.10 3.88 -7.86
CA GLY A 21 -19.01 4.93 -8.35
C GLY A 21 -18.66 6.37 -7.92
N PRO A 22 -19.46 7.36 -8.34
CA PRO A 22 -19.16 8.78 -8.14
C PRO A 22 -19.02 9.20 -6.67
N ASP A 23 -19.71 8.52 -5.76
CA ASP A 23 -19.65 8.77 -4.31
C ASP A 23 -18.68 7.81 -3.57
N PHE A 24 -17.86 7.04 -4.31
CA PHE A 24 -16.91 6.10 -3.74
C PHE A 24 -15.53 6.76 -3.59
N GLU A 25 -15.12 6.99 -2.35
CA GLU A 25 -13.88 7.73 -2.04
C GLU A 25 -12.69 6.82 -1.70
N HIS A 26 -12.93 5.68 -1.04
CA HIS A 26 -11.89 4.73 -0.63
C HIS A 26 -12.47 3.36 -0.24
N PHE A 27 -11.59 2.36 -0.18
CA PHE A 27 -11.92 0.99 0.23
C PHE A 27 -11.97 0.82 1.75
N PHE A 28 -13.06 1.28 2.39
CA PHE A 28 -13.27 1.17 3.84
C PHE A 28 -12.87 -0.21 4.40
N ASP A 29 -12.02 -0.18 5.43
CA ASP A 29 -11.50 -1.33 6.19
C ASP A 29 -10.69 -2.36 5.37
N ALA A 30 -10.40 -2.11 4.09
CA ALA A 30 -9.69 -3.05 3.24
C ALA A 30 -8.21 -3.18 3.65
N PHE A 31 -7.60 -2.10 4.12
CA PHE A 31 -6.17 -2.04 4.43
C PHE A 31 -5.87 -1.54 5.84
N GLY A 32 -6.90 -1.16 6.62
CA GLY A 32 -6.76 -0.70 8.00
C GLY A 32 -6.04 0.65 8.11
N ASN A 33 -6.06 1.42 7.01
CA ASN A 33 -5.48 2.76 6.94
C ASN A 33 -6.12 3.52 5.76
N MET A 34 -6.80 4.61 6.07
CA MET A 34 -7.57 5.40 5.10
C MET A 34 -6.71 5.88 3.93
N GLU A 35 -5.48 6.35 4.17
CA GLU A 35 -4.60 6.83 3.11
C GLU A 35 -4.19 5.70 2.15
N THR A 36 -4.00 4.48 2.68
CA THR A 36 -3.75 3.26 1.89
C THR A 36 -4.97 2.92 1.03
N GLU A 37 -6.16 3.05 1.60
CA GLU A 37 -7.45 2.75 0.96
C GLU A 37 -7.77 3.75 -0.17
N VAL A 38 -7.44 5.03 0.02
CA VAL A 38 -7.50 6.07 -1.02
C VAL A 38 -6.50 5.78 -2.14
N SER A 39 -5.25 5.43 -1.82
CA SER A 39 -4.28 5.05 -2.86
C SER A 39 -4.75 3.82 -3.65
N ALA A 40 -5.39 2.85 -2.97
CA ALA A 40 -5.92 1.66 -3.62
C ALA A 40 -7.05 2.00 -4.60
N TYR A 41 -7.91 2.97 -4.24
CA TYR A 41 -8.96 3.48 -5.14
C TYR A 41 -8.38 3.95 -6.47
N TYR A 42 -7.32 4.75 -6.46
CA TYR A 42 -6.70 5.26 -7.67
C TYR A 42 -6.04 4.16 -8.51
N VAL A 43 -5.45 3.14 -7.86
CA VAL A 43 -4.91 1.97 -8.56
C VAL A 43 -6.01 1.19 -9.27
N VAL A 44 -7.14 0.92 -8.61
CA VAL A 44 -8.29 0.25 -9.25
C VAL A 44 -8.83 1.09 -10.40
N ARG A 45 -8.96 2.41 -10.23
CA ARG A 45 -9.43 3.33 -11.27
C ARG A 45 -8.52 3.33 -12.50
N LEU A 46 -7.20 3.31 -12.31
CA LEU A 46 -6.25 3.15 -13.41
C LEU A 46 -6.45 1.81 -14.12
N CYS A 47 -6.53 0.70 -13.38
CA CYS A 47 -6.74 -0.63 -13.97
C CYS A 47 -8.08 -0.74 -14.72
N GLN A 48 -9.14 -0.07 -14.26
CA GLN A 48 -10.39 0.06 -15.00
C GLN A 48 -10.22 0.84 -16.30
N LYS A 49 -9.53 1.99 -16.27
CA LYS A 49 -9.20 2.78 -17.49
C LYS A 49 -8.39 1.96 -18.49
N LYS A 50 -7.49 1.09 -18.03
CA LYS A 50 -6.67 0.19 -18.87
C LYS A 50 -7.41 -1.07 -19.34
N GLY A 51 -8.58 -1.38 -18.77
CA GLY A 51 -9.36 -2.58 -19.10
C GLY A 51 -8.76 -3.89 -18.57
N GLY A 52 -7.96 -3.85 -17.49
CA GLY A 52 -7.38 -5.04 -16.89
C GLY A 52 -6.30 -4.77 -15.85
N TRP A 53 -5.85 -5.84 -15.17
CA TRP A 53 -4.73 -5.84 -14.22
C TRP A 53 -3.38 -5.84 -14.94
N PHE A 54 -3.18 -4.84 -15.81
CA PHE A 54 -1.92 -4.66 -16.51
C PHE A 54 -0.90 -3.96 -15.61
N PRO A 55 0.41 -4.29 -15.75
CA PRO A 55 1.45 -3.52 -15.11
C PRO A 55 1.38 -2.04 -15.50
N PHE A 56 1.76 -1.16 -14.59
CA PHE A 56 1.72 0.29 -14.80
C PHE A 56 2.93 0.99 -14.19
N SER A 57 3.25 2.16 -14.74
CA SER A 57 4.34 3.02 -14.29
C SER A 57 3.84 4.05 -13.26
N GLN A 58 4.80 4.69 -12.59
CA GLN A 58 4.54 5.85 -11.71
C GLN A 58 3.80 6.97 -12.47
N ALA A 59 4.23 7.27 -13.70
CA ALA A 59 3.63 8.33 -14.50
C ALA A 59 2.16 8.06 -14.86
N GLU A 60 1.80 6.80 -15.14
CA GLU A 60 0.41 6.43 -15.47
C GLU A 60 -0.54 6.61 -14.28
N ILE A 61 -0.10 6.27 -13.05
CA ILE A 61 -0.93 6.48 -11.86
C ILE A 61 -1.01 7.96 -11.47
N GLU A 62 0.07 8.71 -11.67
CA GLU A 62 0.08 10.16 -11.48
C GLU A 62 -0.86 10.88 -12.44
N GLU A 63 -0.95 10.45 -13.70
CA GLU A 63 -1.91 11.02 -14.66
C GLU A 63 -3.36 10.87 -14.17
N VAL A 64 -3.73 9.70 -13.63
CA VAL A 64 -5.09 9.47 -13.09
C VAL A 64 -5.33 10.29 -11.83
N TYR A 65 -4.32 10.42 -10.96
CA TYR A 65 -4.39 11.19 -9.73
C TYR A 65 -4.55 12.70 -10.02
N GLN A 66 -3.75 13.23 -10.96
CA GLN A 66 -3.81 14.63 -11.39
C GLN A 66 -5.11 14.97 -12.12
N ALA A 67 -5.62 14.06 -12.95
CA ALA A 67 -6.92 14.23 -13.60
C ALA A 67 -8.09 14.35 -12.59
N SER A 68 -7.87 13.97 -11.33
CA SER A 68 -8.85 14.10 -10.24
C SER A 68 -8.65 15.38 -9.40
N GLY A 69 -7.75 16.28 -9.81
CA GLY A 69 -7.56 17.59 -9.20
C GLY A 69 -6.40 17.68 -8.20
N HIS A 70 -5.66 16.58 -7.98
CA HIS A 70 -4.50 16.59 -7.09
C HIS A 70 -3.25 17.08 -7.83
N GLN A 71 -2.60 18.13 -7.32
CA GLN A 71 -1.37 18.65 -7.92
C GLN A 71 -0.10 18.03 -7.35
N ASP A 72 -0.23 17.31 -6.24
CA ASP A 72 0.87 16.60 -5.59
C ASP A 72 1.13 15.25 -6.28
N GLY A 73 2.36 14.75 -6.17
CA GLY A 73 2.73 13.43 -6.70
C GLY A 73 1.96 12.30 -6.02
N PHE A 74 1.64 11.25 -6.78
CA PHE A 74 0.95 10.08 -6.24
C PHE A 74 1.87 9.26 -5.32
N ILE A 75 1.40 8.96 -4.12
CA ILE A 75 2.08 8.09 -3.17
C ILE A 75 1.28 6.81 -2.94
N PHE A 76 1.98 5.68 -2.87
CA PHE A 76 1.36 4.38 -2.73
C PHE A 76 0.85 4.07 -1.32
N ASN A 77 1.08 4.94 -0.32
CA ASN A 77 0.63 4.78 1.07
C ASN A 77 0.59 3.32 1.53
N ARG A 78 1.75 2.70 1.79
CA ARG A 78 1.87 1.31 2.28
C ARG A 78 1.39 0.20 1.32
N LEU A 79 0.94 0.50 0.09
CA LEU A 79 0.53 -0.54 -0.87
C LEU A 79 1.72 -1.34 -1.42
N VAL A 80 2.83 -0.65 -1.68
CA VAL A 80 4.08 -1.28 -2.16
C VAL A 80 4.81 -1.93 -0.99
N ASP A 81 5.56 -2.99 -1.30
CA ASP A 81 6.32 -3.83 -0.35
C ASP A 81 7.01 -3.02 0.77
N PRO A 82 7.03 -3.52 2.02
CA PRO A 82 7.43 -2.72 3.16
C PRO A 82 8.89 -2.31 3.08
N GLN A 83 9.14 -1.04 3.32
CA GLN A 83 10.40 -0.64 3.91
C GLN A 83 10.36 -1.05 5.39
N ALA A 84 11.45 -1.66 5.86
CA ALA A 84 11.65 -1.89 7.28
C ALA A 84 11.89 -0.52 7.94
N VAL A 85 10.95 -0.05 8.75
CA VAL A 85 11.07 1.20 9.51
C VAL A 85 11.28 0.85 10.98
N LEU A 86 12.17 1.57 11.67
CA LEU A 86 12.42 1.36 13.09
C LEU A 86 11.14 1.67 13.89
N ALA A 87 10.78 0.79 14.83
CA ALA A 87 9.56 0.92 15.65
C ALA A 87 9.52 2.17 16.54
N LYS A 88 10.66 2.84 16.72
CA LYS A 88 10.78 4.08 17.50
C LYS A 88 11.38 5.18 16.62
N PRO A 89 10.86 6.42 16.69
CA PRO A 89 11.39 7.51 15.89
C PRO A 89 12.86 7.78 16.22
N ALA A 90 13.63 8.21 15.22
CA ALA A 90 15.07 8.43 15.31
C ALA A 90 15.48 9.35 16.48
N GLU A 91 14.60 10.30 16.84
CA GLU A 91 14.81 11.24 17.94
C GLU A 91 14.85 10.56 19.32
N GLU A 92 14.05 9.50 19.54
CA GLU A 92 14.08 8.72 20.78
C GLU A 92 15.33 7.84 20.86
N LEU A 93 15.78 7.29 19.72
CA LEU A 93 17.03 6.54 19.65
C LEU A 93 18.25 7.44 19.87
N GLU A 94 18.23 8.68 19.38
CA GLU A 94 19.28 9.67 19.61
C GLU A 94 19.35 10.09 21.08
N LYS A 95 18.21 10.30 21.76
CA LYS A 95 18.16 10.56 23.21
C LYS A 95 18.72 9.39 24.01
N MET A 96 18.38 8.16 23.65
CA MET A 96 18.90 6.94 24.30
C MET A 96 20.41 6.74 24.06
N ALA A 97 20.88 6.98 22.84
CA ALA A 97 22.29 6.89 22.47
C ALA A 97 23.14 7.97 23.15
N THR A 98 22.61 9.19 23.26
CA THR A 98 23.23 10.29 24.00
C THR A 98 23.34 9.97 25.48
N HIS A 99 22.28 9.41 26.08
CA HIS A 99 22.31 8.94 27.47
C HIS A 99 23.36 7.83 27.68
N ALA A 100 23.41 6.83 26.80
CA ALA A 100 24.38 5.73 26.86
C ALA A 100 25.84 6.21 26.70
N THR A 101 26.06 7.16 25.80
CA THR A 101 27.36 7.84 25.58
C THR A 101 27.82 8.56 26.85
N ARG A 102 26.91 9.31 27.49
CA ARG A 102 27.20 10.08 28.70
C ARG A 102 27.50 9.20 29.91
N CYS A 103 26.89 8.01 30.00
CA CYS A 103 27.11 7.07 31.10
C CYS A 103 28.36 6.18 30.94
N ARG A 104 28.87 5.99 29.71
CA ARG A 104 29.95 5.00 29.43
C ARG A 104 31.10 5.50 28.56
N GLY A 105 31.11 6.77 28.14
CA GLY A 105 32.16 7.35 27.30
C GLY A 105 32.25 6.72 25.89
N MET A 106 31.17 6.12 25.40
CA MET A 106 31.15 5.41 24.11
C MET A 106 30.87 6.35 22.94
N ASN A 107 31.33 5.99 21.74
CA ASN A 107 30.90 6.66 20.51
C ASN A 107 29.37 6.48 20.32
N PRO A 108 28.62 7.53 19.94
CA PRO A 108 27.16 7.47 19.83
C PRO A 108 26.65 6.37 18.89
N ILE A 109 27.33 6.12 17.77
CA ILE A 109 26.97 5.07 16.81
C ILE A 109 27.13 3.68 17.45
N VAL A 110 28.24 3.48 18.17
CA VAL A 110 28.53 2.21 18.86
C VAL A 110 27.56 2.01 20.05
N ALA A 111 27.17 3.08 20.72
CA ALA A 111 26.19 3.05 21.80
C ALA A 111 24.79 2.66 21.28
N SER A 112 24.34 3.23 20.17
CA SER A 112 23.07 2.86 19.52
C SER A 112 23.05 1.40 19.09
N ILE A 113 24.14 0.91 18.47
CA ILE A 113 24.25 -0.47 18.00
C ILE A 113 24.29 -1.44 19.18
N SER A 114 25.09 -1.16 20.22
CA SER A 114 25.18 -1.97 21.43
C SER A 114 23.86 -2.04 22.20
N TYR A 115 23.13 -0.92 22.29
CA TYR A 115 21.79 -0.86 22.88
C TYR A 115 20.79 -1.73 22.10
N ALA A 116 20.78 -1.61 20.77
CA ALA A 116 19.92 -2.41 19.88
C ALA A 116 20.26 -3.91 19.88
N MET A 117 21.51 -4.27 20.16
CA MET A 117 21.89 -5.69 20.34
C MET A 117 21.53 -6.24 21.73
N SER A 118 21.58 -5.40 22.77
CA SER A 118 21.36 -5.82 24.16
C SER A 118 19.88 -5.93 24.55
N HIS A 119 18.98 -5.21 23.87
CA HIS A 119 17.54 -5.16 24.21
C HIS A 119 16.65 -5.95 23.24
N GLY A 120 17.24 -6.88 22.49
CA GLY A 120 16.56 -7.59 21.40
C GLY A 120 16.63 -6.80 20.11
N ARG A 121 16.80 -7.53 18.99
CA ARG A 121 16.97 -7.01 17.62
C ARG A 121 16.09 -5.78 17.39
N PRO A 122 16.56 -4.73 16.69
CA PRO A 122 15.74 -3.56 16.41
C PRO A 122 14.39 -4.02 15.87
N GLU A 123 13.33 -3.79 16.64
CA GLU A 123 11.97 -4.06 16.19
C GLU A 123 11.77 -3.17 14.97
N THR A 124 11.83 -3.81 13.80
CA THR A 124 11.48 -3.18 12.54
C THR A 124 10.01 -3.46 12.34
N ILE A 125 9.21 -2.40 12.29
CA ILE A 125 7.82 -2.53 11.86
C ILE A 125 7.89 -2.56 10.33
N LYS A 126 7.29 -3.58 9.74
CA LYS A 126 7.05 -3.60 8.29
C LYS A 126 5.94 -2.59 8.00
N LEU A 127 6.29 -1.41 7.51
CA LEU A 127 5.32 -0.43 7.02
C LEU A 127 5.19 -0.61 5.51
N GLY A 128 4.14 -1.31 5.10
CA GLY A 128 3.88 -1.68 3.71
C GLY A 128 3.40 -3.12 3.62
N GLY A 129 2.33 -3.36 2.88
CA GLY A 129 1.62 -4.64 2.91
C GLY A 129 1.78 -5.48 1.65
N GLY A 130 2.76 -5.19 0.78
CA GLY A 130 3.12 -6.05 -0.36
C GLY A 130 1.93 -6.43 -1.22
N TRP A 131 0.94 -5.54 -1.31
CA TRP A 131 -0.27 -5.71 -2.11
C TRP A 131 0.00 -5.28 -3.56
N ILE A 132 1.03 -4.45 -3.75
CA ILE A 132 1.60 -4.08 -5.04
C ILE A 132 3.11 -4.38 -5.01
N VAL A 133 3.63 -4.96 -6.10
CA VAL A 133 5.04 -5.32 -6.27
C VAL A 133 5.63 -4.51 -7.42
N ARG A 134 6.85 -4.00 -7.24
CA ARG A 134 7.58 -3.31 -8.31
C ARG A 134 8.56 -4.29 -8.97
N ASP A 135 8.52 -4.39 -10.30
CA ASP A 135 9.45 -5.23 -11.08
C ASP A 135 10.81 -4.54 -11.30
N THR A 136 11.74 -5.27 -11.91
CA THR A 136 13.09 -4.78 -12.24
C THR A 136 13.10 -3.70 -13.34
N GLU A 137 12.01 -3.59 -14.10
CA GLU A 137 11.80 -2.54 -15.11
C GLU A 137 11.14 -1.29 -14.49
N GLY A 138 10.87 -1.32 -13.19
CA GLY A 138 10.30 -0.22 -12.43
C GLY A 138 8.78 -0.09 -12.53
N ARG A 139 8.08 -1.07 -13.11
CA ARG A 139 6.61 -1.11 -13.21
C ARG A 139 5.99 -1.76 -11.98
N TYR A 140 4.78 -1.36 -11.65
CA TYR A 140 3.99 -1.85 -10.54
C TYR A 140 3.00 -2.92 -11.00
N HIS A 141 2.88 -3.97 -10.21
CA HIS A 141 2.02 -5.13 -10.42
C HIS A 141 1.13 -5.32 -9.20
N VAL A 142 -0.16 -5.58 -9.41
CA VAL A 142 -1.10 -5.89 -8.33
C VAL A 142 -1.03 -7.38 -7.97
N THR A 143 -1.32 -7.68 -6.70
CA THR A 143 -1.42 -9.05 -6.20
C THR A 143 -2.87 -9.53 -6.13
N ASP A 144 -3.06 -10.85 -6.03
CA ASP A 144 -4.36 -11.45 -5.73
C ASP A 144 -4.97 -10.91 -4.42
N GLU A 145 -4.16 -10.75 -3.37
CA GLU A 145 -4.62 -10.21 -2.08
C GLU A 145 -5.14 -8.78 -2.20
N PHE A 146 -4.46 -7.93 -2.99
CA PHE A 146 -4.95 -6.57 -3.29
C PHE A 146 -6.34 -6.61 -3.91
N VAL A 147 -6.51 -7.43 -4.96
CA VAL A 147 -7.77 -7.48 -5.70
C VAL A 147 -8.90 -8.02 -4.83
N VAL A 148 -8.65 -9.08 -4.06
CA VAL A 148 -9.66 -9.66 -3.17
C VAL A 148 -10.13 -8.64 -2.12
N ARG A 149 -9.22 -7.88 -1.51
CA ARG A 149 -9.56 -6.85 -0.52
C ARG A 149 -10.40 -5.72 -1.13
N CYS A 150 -9.96 -5.19 -2.27
CA CYS A 150 -10.71 -4.15 -2.98
C CYS A 150 -12.10 -4.63 -3.40
N PHE A 151 -12.21 -5.86 -3.91
CA PHE A 151 -13.49 -6.44 -4.31
C PHE A 151 -14.44 -6.60 -3.13
N GLN A 152 -13.97 -7.15 -2.01
CA GLN A 152 -14.77 -7.35 -0.79
C GLN A 152 -15.23 -6.03 -0.14
N SER A 153 -14.42 -4.98 -0.24
CA SER A 153 -14.73 -3.65 0.30
C SER A 153 -15.59 -2.81 -0.66
N SER A 154 -15.63 -3.15 -1.95
CA SER A 154 -16.48 -2.45 -2.90
C SER A 154 -17.98 -2.71 -2.62
N PRO A 155 -18.87 -1.73 -2.85
CA PRO A 155 -20.29 -1.91 -2.63
C PRO A 155 -20.78 -3.06 -3.50
N ALA A 156 -21.42 -4.05 -2.89
CA ALA A 156 -22.06 -5.14 -3.61
C ALA A 156 -22.94 -4.52 -4.70
N ARG A 157 -22.76 -4.96 -5.96
CA ARG A 157 -23.55 -4.56 -7.12
C ARG A 157 -25.02 -4.70 -6.76
N SER A 158 -25.64 -3.61 -6.29
CA SER A 158 -27.01 -3.62 -5.81
C SER A 158 -27.87 -4.03 -6.98
N LYS A 159 -28.62 -5.12 -6.81
CA LYS A 159 -29.64 -5.68 -7.71
C LYS A 159 -30.27 -4.62 -8.63
N ALA A 160 -29.68 -4.40 -9.80
CA ALA A 160 -30.28 -3.63 -10.89
C ALA A 160 -30.44 -4.58 -12.06
N GLY A 161 -31.56 -5.31 -12.09
CA GLY A 161 -31.85 -6.27 -13.15
C GLY A 161 -32.90 -7.35 -12.85
N LEU A 162 -33.55 -7.37 -11.68
CA LEU A 162 -34.67 -8.28 -11.39
C LEU A 162 -35.88 -7.47 -10.90
N SER A 163 -36.44 -6.68 -11.82
CA SER A 163 -37.74 -6.03 -11.65
C SER A 163 -38.42 -5.86 -13.01
N THR A 164 -38.68 -6.98 -13.67
CA THR A 164 -39.75 -7.20 -14.66
C THR A 164 -39.74 -8.72 -14.83
N ILE A 165 -40.78 -9.48 -14.49
CA ILE A 165 -42.10 -9.51 -15.09
C ILE A 165 -43.08 -10.00 -14.02
N SER A 166 -44.13 -9.22 -13.76
CA SER A 166 -45.39 -9.73 -13.20
C SER A 166 -46.31 -10.18 -14.34
#